data_AF-A0ABD0L9L3-F1
#
_entry.id   AF-A0ABD0L9L3-F1
#
_cell.length_a   1.000
_cell.length_b   1.000
_cell.length_c   1.000
_cell.angle_alpha   90.00
_cell.angle_beta   90.00
_cell.angle_gamma   90.00
#
_symmetry.space_group_name_H-M   'P 1'
#
loop_
_entity.id
_entity.type
_entity.pdbx_description
1 polymer ?
#
loop_
_entity_poly.entity_id
_entity_poly.type
_entity_poly.pdbx_seq_one_letter_code
_entity_poly.pdbx_strand_id
1 'polypeptide(L)'
;LVAPGTCLKLYLAEKSHSEASNHCQQEGGRLYTIKTPERKDLLKTFISLGTTSVWLDAVKAVQGGDWVWGDGDIVPLNSSLWYPNQPNSTGARCLETWKKDYLLDDYYCGAGLKYVCEMSVP
;
A
#
# COMPACT_ATOMS: atom_id res chain seq x y z
N LEU A 1 11.38 -8.29 -6.98
CA LEU A 1 11.54 -8.13 -8.45
C LEU A 1 10.18 -7.75 -9.02
N VAL A 2 10.11 -6.70 -9.84
CA VAL A 2 8.89 -6.34 -10.59
C VAL A 2 8.61 -7.47 -11.59
N ALA A 3 7.37 -7.95 -11.69
CA ALA A 3 7.02 -8.90 -12.73
C ALA A 3 7.27 -8.26 -14.12
N PRO A 4 7.80 -8.99 -15.12
CA PRO A 4 7.90 -8.48 -16.47
C PRO A 4 6.55 -7.90 -16.92
N GLY A 5 6.55 -6.67 -17.46
CA GLY A 5 5.31 -5.98 -17.84
C GLY A 5 4.56 -5.32 -16.67
N THR A 6 5.24 -4.77 -15.67
CA THR A 6 4.61 -3.89 -14.68
C THR A 6 5.30 -2.52 -14.62
N CYS A 7 4.51 -1.45 -14.71
CA CYS A 7 4.96 -0.07 -14.56
C CYS A 7 4.55 0.50 -13.20
N LEU A 8 5.44 1.27 -12.56
CA LEU A 8 5.17 1.99 -11.33
C LEU A 8 5.11 3.49 -11.59
N LYS A 9 4.13 4.17 -10.99
CA LYS A 9 3.98 5.64 -11.09
C LYS A 9 3.64 6.23 -9.73
N LEU A 10 4.47 7.15 -9.25
CA LEU A 10 4.25 7.89 -8.00
C LEU A 10 3.40 9.12 -8.25
N TYR A 11 2.36 9.30 -7.44
CA TYR A 11 1.54 10.50 -7.41
C TYR A 11 1.79 11.28 -6.12
N LEU A 12 2.15 12.55 -6.27
CA LEU A 12 2.47 13.45 -5.15
C LEU A 12 1.24 14.17 -4.57
N ALA A 13 0.11 14.13 -5.28
CA ALA A 13 -1.15 14.68 -4.77
C ALA A 13 -1.70 13.77 -3.68
N GLU A 14 -2.03 14.36 -2.53
CA GLU A 14 -2.60 13.63 -1.40
C GLU A 14 -4.08 13.35 -1.63
N LYS A 15 -4.49 12.10 -1.44
CA LYS A 15 -5.86 11.61 -1.63
C LYS A 15 -6.24 10.66 -0.51
N SER A 16 -7.53 10.51 -0.25
CA SER A 16 -8.03 9.38 0.56
C SER A 16 -7.68 8.05 -0.10
N HIS A 17 -7.70 6.96 0.68
CA HIS A 17 -7.36 5.64 0.16
C HIS A 17 -8.25 5.23 -1.02
N SER A 18 -9.55 5.48 -0.93
CA SER A 18 -10.51 5.14 -1.99
C SER A 18 -10.31 5.99 -3.25
N GLU A 19 -10.05 7.29 -3.12
CA GLU A 19 -9.75 8.15 -4.25
C GLU A 19 -8.44 7.75 -4.95
N ALA A 20 -7.41 7.38 -4.19
CA ALA A 20 -6.14 6.90 -4.71
C ALA A 20 -6.30 5.54 -5.43
N SER A 21 -7.04 4.60 -4.83
CA SER A 21 -7.36 3.31 -5.44
C SER A 21 -8.13 3.47 -6.75
N ASN A 22 -9.20 4.28 -6.74
CA ASN A 22 -9.99 4.57 -7.94
C ASN A 22 -9.13 5.21 -9.04
N HIS A 23 -8.20 6.09 -8.68
CA HIS A 23 -7.28 6.69 -9.64
C HIS A 23 -6.35 5.65 -10.29
N CYS A 24 -5.77 4.74 -9.50
CA CYS A 24 -4.94 3.67 -10.07
C CYS A 24 -5.76 2.74 -10.99
N GLN A 25 -7.01 2.44 -10.64
CA GLN A 25 -7.92 1.66 -11.49
C GLN A 25 -8.19 2.35 -12.83
N GLN A 26 -8.39 3.68 -12.83
CA GLN A 26 -8.57 4.47 -14.06
C GLN A 26 -7.33 4.46 -14.96
N GLU A 27 -6.13 4.32 -14.40
CA GLU A 27 -4.89 4.15 -15.15
C GLU A 27 -4.63 2.69 -15.55
N GLY A 28 -5.59 1.79 -15.35
CA GLY A 28 -5.48 0.37 -15.73
C GLY A 28 -4.63 -0.46 -14.76
N GLY A 29 -4.52 -0.02 -13.50
CA GLY A 29 -3.74 -0.68 -12.47
C GLY A 29 -4.43 -0.69 -11.11
N ARG A 30 -3.63 -0.77 -10.06
CA ARG A 30 -4.06 -0.73 -8.65
C ARG A 30 -3.03 -0.01 -7.80
N LEU A 31 -3.35 0.21 -6.53
CA LEU A 31 -2.36 0.68 -5.57
C LEU A 31 -1.26 -0.37 -5.41
N TYR A 32 -0.06 0.08 -5.04
CA TYR A 32 1.08 -0.80 -4.88
C TYR A 32 0.88 -1.81 -3.75
N THR A 33 1.27 -3.07 -4.00
CA THR A 33 1.26 -4.15 -3.00
C THR A 33 2.65 -4.40 -2.41
N ILE A 34 2.73 -4.77 -1.14
CA ILE A 34 3.97 -5.22 -0.47
C ILE A 34 3.71 -6.60 0.14
N LYS A 35 3.81 -7.63 -0.70
CA LYS A 35 3.67 -9.04 -0.29
C LYS A 35 5.00 -9.70 0.08
N THR A 36 6.12 -9.08 -0.27
CA THR A 36 7.47 -9.62 -0.02
C THR A 36 8.46 -8.51 0.36
N PRO A 37 9.57 -8.84 1.05
CA PRO A 37 10.63 -7.87 1.36
C PRO A 37 11.20 -7.19 0.10
N GLU A 38 11.33 -7.91 -1.01
CA GLU A 38 11.85 -7.35 -2.27
C GLU A 38 10.92 -6.28 -2.83
N ARG A 39 9.60 -6.41 -2.64
CA ARG A 39 8.63 -5.39 -3.04
C ARG A 39 8.70 -4.16 -2.14
N LYS A 40 8.94 -4.34 -0.85
CA LYS A 40 9.22 -3.24 0.08
C LYS A 40 10.47 -2.46 -0.32
N ASP A 41 11.56 -3.17 -0.58
CA ASP A 41 12.85 -2.55 -0.90
C ASP A 41 12.84 -1.88 -2.28
N LEU A 42 12.08 -2.45 -3.22
CA LEU A 42 11.79 -1.79 -4.49
C LEU A 42 11.05 -0.47 -4.29
N LEU A 43 9.97 -0.46 -3.49
CA LEU A 43 9.23 0.77 -3.23
C LEU A 43 10.14 1.82 -2.59
N LYS A 44 10.91 1.43 -1.57
CA LYS A 44 11.91 2.27 -0.91
C LYS A 44 12.87 2.91 -1.92
N THR A 45 13.35 2.14 -2.89
CA THR A 45 14.26 2.62 -3.93
C THR A 45 13.55 3.55 -4.93
N PHE A 46 12.30 3.22 -5.30
CA PHE A 46 11.52 3.96 -6.28
C PHE A 46 11.13 5.37 -5.81
N ILE A 47 10.77 5.51 -4.53
CA ILE A 47 10.33 6.81 -3.96
C ILE A 47 11.42 7.52 -3.16
N SER A 48 12.64 6.98 -3.13
CA SER A 48 13.78 7.51 -2.39
C SER A 48 14.24 8.86 -2.94
N LEU A 49 13.68 9.94 -2.36
CA LEU A 49 14.37 11.15 -1.87
C LEU A 49 13.31 12.03 -1.15
N GLY A 50 13.17 11.83 0.16
CA GLY A 50 12.45 12.77 1.05
C GLY A 50 10.93 12.60 1.18
N THR A 51 10.36 11.42 0.93
CA THR A 51 8.89 11.26 0.89
C THR A 51 8.31 10.53 2.11
N THR A 52 7.05 10.91 2.38
CA THR A 52 6.13 10.52 3.46
C THR A 52 5.49 9.15 3.22
N SER A 53 4.60 8.73 4.11
CA SER A 53 3.78 7.53 3.96
C SER A 53 3.04 7.53 2.63
N VAL A 54 2.88 6.35 2.03
CA VAL A 54 2.06 6.14 0.84
C VAL A 54 0.99 5.09 1.08
N TRP A 55 -0.13 5.21 0.38
CA TRP A 55 -1.16 4.18 0.38
C TRP A 55 -0.68 2.87 -0.24
N LEU A 56 -1.11 1.76 0.36
CA LEU A 56 -1.00 0.41 -0.16
C LEU A 56 -2.40 -0.12 -0.48
N ASP A 57 -2.46 -1.14 -1.34
CA ASP A 57 -3.72 -1.67 -1.87
C ASP A 57 -4.64 -2.32 -0.83
N ALA A 58 -4.10 -2.73 0.32
CA ALA A 58 -4.85 -3.50 1.30
C ALA A 58 -5.79 -2.66 2.18
N VAL A 59 -6.89 -3.30 2.55
CA VAL A 59 -7.89 -2.78 3.50
C VAL A 59 -8.26 -3.86 4.53
N LYS A 60 -8.77 -3.44 5.68
CA LYS A 60 -9.32 -4.34 6.69
C LYS A 60 -10.76 -4.71 6.34
N ALA A 61 -11.06 -6.00 6.25
CA ALA A 61 -12.38 -6.50 5.92
C ALA A 61 -13.45 -6.03 6.93
N VAL A 62 -14.64 -5.69 6.45
CA VAL A 62 -15.76 -5.13 7.25
C VAL A 62 -16.21 -6.09 8.36
N GLN A 63 -16.09 -7.41 8.14
CA GLN A 63 -16.45 -8.45 9.13
C GLN A 63 -15.31 -8.76 10.12
N GLY A 64 -14.27 -7.93 10.18
CA GLY A 64 -13.43 -7.80 11.37
C GLY A 64 -12.26 -8.76 11.52
N GLY A 65 -12.00 -9.66 10.58
CA GLY A 65 -10.87 -10.59 10.69
C GLY A 65 -9.58 -10.04 10.10
N ASP A 66 -9.59 -9.90 8.77
CA ASP A 66 -8.34 -9.92 8.02
C ASP A 66 -8.06 -8.61 7.28
N TRP A 67 -6.78 -8.35 7.11
CA TRP A 67 -6.27 -7.41 6.12
C TRP A 67 -6.18 -8.13 4.79
N VAL A 68 -6.70 -7.53 3.73
CA VAL A 68 -6.87 -8.18 2.43
C VAL A 68 -6.34 -7.25 1.34
N TRP A 69 -5.45 -7.76 0.49
CA TRP A 69 -5.01 -7.09 -0.73
C TRP A 69 -6.14 -7.04 -1.76
N GLY A 70 -6.10 -6.12 -2.72
CA GLY A 70 -7.17 -5.99 -3.73
C GLY A 70 -7.34 -7.21 -4.64
N ASP A 71 -6.38 -8.14 -4.66
CA ASP A 71 -6.49 -9.43 -5.36
C ASP A 71 -7.05 -10.57 -4.51
N GLY A 72 -7.44 -10.29 -3.25
CA GLY A 72 -8.07 -11.25 -2.35
C GLY A 72 -7.12 -11.99 -1.42
N ASP A 73 -5.80 -11.84 -1.59
CA ASP A 73 -4.83 -12.45 -0.67
C ASP A 73 -4.88 -11.78 0.71
N ILE A 74 -4.72 -12.60 1.75
CA ILE A 74 -4.65 -12.14 3.13
C ILE A 74 -3.25 -11.56 3.42
N VAL A 75 -3.19 -10.45 4.16
CA VAL A 75 -1.96 -9.95 4.80
C VAL A 75 -1.78 -10.70 6.13
N PRO A 76 -0.78 -11.59 6.27
CA PRO A 76 -0.61 -12.35 7.51
C PRO A 76 -0.22 -11.42 8.66
N LEU A 77 -0.94 -11.46 9.79
CA LEU A 77 -0.63 -10.64 10.98
C LEU A 77 0.74 -10.93 11.59
N ASN A 78 1.29 -12.13 11.37
CA ASN A 78 2.62 -12.53 11.83
C ASN A 78 3.73 -12.23 10.79
N SER A 79 3.44 -11.49 9.73
CA SER A 79 4.42 -11.12 8.71
C SER A 79 5.49 -10.19 9.27
N SER A 80 6.75 -10.40 8.86
CA SER A 80 7.86 -9.48 9.16
C SER A 80 7.76 -8.14 8.41
N LEU A 81 6.76 -7.99 7.54
CA LEU A 81 6.50 -6.75 6.82
C LEU A 81 5.77 -5.71 7.66
N TRP A 82 5.12 -6.10 8.76
CA TRP A 82 4.52 -5.15 9.69
C TRP A 82 5.57 -4.32 10.41
N TYR A 83 5.28 -3.03 10.59
CA TYR A 83 6.06 -2.21 11.51
C TYR A 83 5.89 -2.77 12.94
N PRO A 84 6.90 -2.69 13.82
CA PRO A 84 6.80 -3.24 15.17
C PRO A 84 5.53 -2.77 15.90
N ASN A 85 4.77 -3.75 16.42
CA ASN A 85 3.49 -3.58 17.09
C ASN A 85 2.29 -3.23 16.19
N GLN A 86 2.39 -3.33 14.86
CA GLN A 86 1.26 -3.15 13.96
C GLN A 86 0.57 -4.46 13.56
N PRO A 87 -0.72 -4.41 13.18
CA PRO A 87 -1.64 -3.26 13.24
C PRO A 87 -2.14 -2.98 14.68
N ASN A 88 -2.26 -1.71 15.08
CA ASN A 88 -2.57 -1.32 16.47
C ASN A 88 -3.82 -0.47 16.67
N SER A 89 -4.47 -0.02 15.59
CA SER A 89 -5.64 0.83 15.68
C SER A 89 -6.95 0.03 15.63
N THR A 90 -7.92 0.48 16.42
CA THR A 90 -9.28 -0.08 16.45
C THR A 90 -10.19 0.50 15.35
N GLY A 91 -9.82 1.65 14.78
CA GLY A 91 -10.62 2.38 13.78
C GLY A 91 -9.95 2.52 12.40
N ALA A 92 -8.63 2.31 12.30
CA ALA A 92 -7.93 2.31 11.02
C ALA A 92 -8.26 1.06 10.21
N ARG A 93 -8.50 1.24 8.91
CA ARG A 93 -8.94 0.17 8.00
C ARG A 93 -8.24 0.18 6.64
N CYS A 94 -7.28 1.07 6.44
CA CYS A 94 -6.51 1.16 5.20
C CYS A 94 -5.03 1.03 5.50
N LEU A 95 -4.27 0.43 4.59
CA LEU A 95 -2.86 0.14 4.81
C LEU A 95 -1.99 1.22 4.19
N GLU A 96 -1.07 1.77 4.96
CA GLU A 96 0.01 2.64 4.48
C GLU A 96 1.37 2.00 4.68
N THR A 97 2.41 2.65 4.15
CA THR A 97 3.79 2.42 4.59
C THR A 97 4.20 3.38 5.69
N TRP A 98 4.84 2.88 6.74
CA TRP A 98 5.47 3.76 7.73
C TRP A 98 6.68 4.50 7.15
N LYS A 99 6.70 5.83 7.34
CA LYS A 99 7.59 6.82 6.67
C LYS A 99 9.07 6.49 6.61
N LYS A 100 9.61 5.73 7.57
CA LYS A 100 11.07 5.47 7.68
C LYS A 100 11.50 4.14 7.08
N ASP A 101 10.71 3.10 7.33
CA ASP A 101 11.14 1.72 7.10
C ASP A 101 10.36 1.04 5.97
N TYR A 102 9.32 1.72 5.46
CA TYR A 102 8.42 1.24 4.42
C TYR A 102 7.67 -0.04 4.80
N LEU A 103 7.60 -0.32 6.10
CA LEU A 103 6.84 -1.42 6.68
C LEU A 103 5.35 -1.08 6.75
N LEU A 104 4.51 -2.10 6.84
CA LEU A 104 3.06 -1.97 6.84
C LEU A 104 2.58 -1.31 8.14
N ASP A 105 1.65 -0.37 8.00
CA ASP A 105 1.04 0.40 9.09
C ASP A 105 -0.45 0.63 8.79
N ASP A 106 -1.32 0.46 9.79
CA ASP A 106 -2.74 0.72 9.61
C ASP A 106 -3.07 2.19 9.84
N TYR A 107 -3.80 2.78 8.88
CA TYR A 107 -4.13 4.20 8.89
C TYR A 107 -5.60 4.50 8.57
N TYR A 108 -6.04 5.69 8.95
CA TYR A 108 -7.41 6.16 8.72
C TYR A 108 -7.62 6.43 7.24
N CYS A 109 -8.54 5.69 6.61
CA CYS A 109 -8.79 5.72 5.17
C CYS A 109 -9.08 7.10 4.57
N GLY A 110 -9.65 8.02 5.37
CA GLY A 110 -9.97 9.38 4.94
C GLY A 110 -8.78 10.35 4.95
N ALA A 111 -7.61 9.95 5.43
CA ALA A 111 -6.43 10.79 5.42
C ALA A 111 -5.94 11.05 3.98
N GLY A 112 -5.35 12.21 3.74
CA GLY A 112 -4.67 12.49 2.47
C GLY A 112 -3.26 11.92 2.47
N LEU A 113 -2.97 10.93 1.63
CA LEU A 113 -1.61 10.45 1.40
C LEU A 113 -1.27 10.39 -0.08
N LYS A 114 0.03 10.43 -0.35
CA LYS A 114 0.60 10.09 -1.66
C LYS A 114 0.42 8.60 -1.94
N TYR A 115 0.58 8.20 -3.20
CA TYR A 115 0.34 6.81 -3.57
C TYR A 115 1.13 6.42 -4.82
N VAL A 116 1.40 5.12 -4.93
CA VAL A 116 2.03 4.53 -6.10
C VAL A 116 1.03 3.60 -6.77
N CYS A 117 0.81 3.81 -8.06
CA CYS A 117 0.05 2.87 -8.89
C CYS A 117 1.01 1.85 -9.50
N GLU A 118 0.63 0.56 -9.44
CA GLU A 118 1.22 -0.51 -10.23
C GLU A 118 0.25 -0.91 -11.36
N MET A 119 0.72 -0.83 -12.60
CA MET A 119 -0.07 -1.11 -13.81
C MET A 119 0.55 -2.26 -14.58
N SER A 120 -0.27 -3.17 -15.08
CA SER A 120 0.17 -4.19 -16.02
C SER A 120 0.35 -3.56 -17.41
N VAL A 121 1.53 -3.73 -17.99
CA VAL A 121 1.81 -3.35 -19.38
C VAL A 121 1.57 -4.59 -20.25
N PRO A 122 0.78 -4.46 -21.33
CA PRO A 122 0.57 -5.53 -22.31
C PRO A 122 1.87 -6.08 -22.92
#